data_AF-E3MWQ7-F1
#
_entry.id   AF-E3MWQ7-F1
#
_cell.length_a   1.000
_cell.length_b   1.000
_cell.length_c   1.000
_cell.angle_alpha   90.00
_cell.angle_beta   90.00
_cell.angle_gamma   90.00
#
_symmetry.space_group_name_H-M   'P 1'
#
loop_
_entity.id
_entity.type
_entity.pdbx_description
1 polymer ?
#
loop_
_entity_poly.entity_id
_entity_poly.type
_entity_poly.pdbx_seq_one_letter_code
_entity_poly.pdbx_strand_id
1 'polypeptide(L)'
;MSLNPEFKFAKLPWIAGRQFFRHASVVDLMNIAQATQSTDWLTEFSSVPTNFSVDFLSFGDKLHDHWEIRMAFADNDSFIWNLWPNTSKTCGTRIKWKIGKHGLYTKIEKPNNPADPAILHSFMIGFHRTFVDVVGWLENLFKCRVNKVDTHYTTIMVQECLTNWPPLKNAKTVTMHDKCNYSAFLNDILPARQANGFRTFIHNVEYENPRRDMSYECLSSLDFKMASLDFSILDNQEIMKYIENLMASKISPNFEVLVARIPFW
;
A
#
# COMPACT_ATOMS: atom_id res chain seq x y z
N MET A 1 9.23 -22.58 -21.13
CA MET A 1 10.63 -22.53 -21.57
C MET A 1 11.47 -22.43 -20.30
N SER A 2 12.26 -23.45 -19.93
CA SER A 2 13.13 -23.34 -18.75
C SER A 2 14.38 -22.57 -19.15
N LEU A 3 14.59 -21.38 -18.57
CA LEU A 3 15.82 -20.64 -18.76
C LEU A 3 16.99 -21.44 -18.16
N ASN A 4 18.10 -21.49 -18.90
CA ASN A 4 19.33 -22.10 -18.40
C ASN A 4 19.72 -21.39 -17.09
N PRO A 5 19.88 -22.12 -15.96
CA PRO A 5 20.30 -21.53 -14.69
C PRO A 5 21.65 -20.80 -14.75
N GLU A 6 22.45 -21.01 -15.80
CA GLU A 6 23.70 -20.30 -16.06
C GLU A 6 23.55 -18.98 -16.83
N PHE A 7 22.33 -18.63 -17.29
CA PHE A 7 22.12 -17.41 -18.05
C PHE A 7 22.30 -16.17 -17.16
N LYS A 8 23.32 -15.36 -17.48
CA LYS A 8 23.68 -14.17 -16.71
C LYS A 8 22.88 -12.95 -17.20
N PHE A 9 21.67 -12.77 -16.69
CA PHE A 9 20.82 -11.61 -17.00
C PHE A 9 21.51 -10.26 -16.75
N ALA A 10 22.40 -10.18 -15.75
CA ALA A 10 23.24 -9.01 -15.47
C ALA A 10 24.22 -8.62 -16.59
N LYS A 11 24.37 -9.43 -17.64
CA LYS A 11 25.24 -9.14 -18.78
C LYS A 11 24.46 -8.79 -20.06
N LEU A 12 23.14 -8.71 -19.99
CA LEU A 12 22.34 -8.31 -21.14
C LEU A 12 22.67 -6.86 -21.52
N PRO A 13 22.99 -6.57 -22.79
CA PRO A 13 23.05 -5.19 -23.26
C PRO A 13 21.74 -4.47 -22.96
N TRP A 14 21.81 -3.19 -22.58
CA TRP A 14 20.65 -2.41 -22.15
C TRP A 14 19.44 -2.53 -23.11
N ILE A 15 19.67 -2.42 -24.43
CA ILE A 15 18.61 -2.54 -25.44
C ILE A 15 17.93 -3.92 -25.40
N ALA A 16 18.73 -4.99 -25.29
CA ALA A 16 18.20 -6.35 -25.21
C ALA A 16 17.45 -6.58 -23.89
N GLY A 17 17.96 -6.04 -22.78
CA GLY A 17 17.27 -6.04 -21.49
C GLY A 17 15.93 -5.32 -21.55
N ARG A 18 15.86 -4.15 -22.21
CA ARG A 18 14.61 -3.40 -22.42
C ARG A 18 13.59 -4.20 -23.22
N GLN A 19 14.01 -4.82 -24.32
CA GLN A 19 13.12 -5.65 -25.13
C GLN A 19 12.65 -6.89 -24.36
N PHE A 20 13.56 -7.52 -23.62
CA PHE A 20 13.21 -8.61 -22.73
C PHE A 20 12.13 -8.19 -21.73
N PHE A 21 12.33 -7.08 -21.01
CA PHE A 21 11.36 -6.60 -20.04
C PHE A 21 9.99 -6.34 -20.69
N ARG A 22 9.95 -5.60 -21.81
CA ARG A 22 8.71 -5.26 -22.52
C ARG A 22 7.87 -6.45 -22.98
N HIS A 23 8.50 -7.60 -23.18
CA HIS A 23 7.86 -8.81 -23.71
C HIS A 23 7.79 -9.95 -22.69
N ALA A 24 8.44 -9.82 -21.55
CA ALA A 24 8.40 -10.81 -20.49
C ALA A 24 7.11 -10.66 -19.69
N SER A 25 6.37 -11.75 -19.53
CA SER A 25 5.24 -11.76 -18.63
C SER A 25 5.71 -11.52 -17.19
N VAL A 26 4.83 -10.98 -16.34
CA VAL A 26 5.13 -10.86 -14.90
C VAL A 26 5.55 -12.21 -14.30
N VAL A 27 4.95 -13.32 -14.75
CA VAL A 27 5.28 -14.66 -14.28
C VAL A 27 6.71 -15.04 -14.62
N ASP A 28 7.17 -14.74 -15.84
CA ASP A 28 8.55 -14.98 -16.25
C ASP A 28 9.51 -14.13 -15.42
N LEU A 29 9.21 -12.84 -15.25
CA LEU A 29 10.01 -11.94 -14.42
C LEU A 29 10.13 -12.46 -12.97
N MET A 30 9.02 -12.91 -12.37
CA MET A 30 9.00 -13.46 -11.02
C MET A 30 9.82 -14.76 -10.91
N ASN A 31 9.68 -15.66 -11.88
CA ASN A 31 10.42 -16.93 -11.89
C ASN A 31 11.93 -16.69 -12.03
N ILE A 32 12.33 -15.74 -12.88
CA ILE A 32 13.75 -15.41 -13.07
C ILE A 32 14.32 -14.74 -11.84
N ALA A 33 13.61 -13.75 -11.28
CA ALA A 33 14.05 -13.04 -10.08
C ALA A 33 14.33 -14.01 -8.91
N GLN A 34 13.59 -15.11 -8.84
CA GLN A 34 13.79 -16.16 -7.83
C GLN A 34 14.92 -17.14 -8.14
N ALA A 35 15.26 -17.32 -9.41
CA ALA A 35 16.36 -18.18 -9.84
C ALA A 35 17.72 -17.46 -9.78
N THR A 36 17.73 -16.12 -9.67
CA THR A 36 18.94 -15.31 -9.61
C THR A 36 19.34 -14.94 -8.18
N GLN A 37 20.65 -14.90 -7.89
CA GLN A 37 21.18 -14.52 -6.57
C GLN A 37 21.01 -13.02 -6.24
N SER A 38 20.96 -12.17 -7.28
CA SER A 38 20.65 -10.75 -7.19
C SER A 38 19.65 -10.38 -8.28
N THR A 39 18.80 -9.40 -7.98
CA THR A 39 17.83 -8.81 -8.92
C THR A 39 18.28 -7.44 -9.45
N ASP A 40 19.50 -7.00 -9.14
CA ASP A 40 20.03 -5.69 -9.57
C ASP A 40 20.00 -5.53 -11.10
N TRP A 41 20.21 -6.65 -11.82
CA TRP A 41 20.15 -6.67 -13.28
C TRP A 41 18.80 -6.20 -13.84
N LEU A 42 17.68 -6.50 -13.16
CA LEU A 42 16.36 -6.10 -13.65
C LEU A 42 16.23 -4.58 -13.57
N THR A 43 16.83 -3.97 -12.55
CA THR A 43 16.74 -2.53 -12.29
C THR A 43 17.44 -1.69 -13.36
N GLU A 44 18.39 -2.27 -14.10
CA GLU A 44 19.10 -1.59 -15.19
C GLU A 44 18.20 -1.31 -16.41
N PHE A 45 17.11 -2.08 -16.57
CA PHE A 45 16.26 -1.99 -17.74
C PHE A 45 14.75 -2.04 -17.46
N SER A 46 14.30 -2.37 -16.25
CA SER A 46 12.89 -2.24 -15.90
C SER A 46 12.47 -0.78 -15.90
N SER A 47 11.28 -0.48 -16.41
CA SER A 47 10.66 0.81 -16.14
C SER A 47 10.13 0.85 -14.71
N VAL A 48 10.17 2.04 -14.11
CA VAL A 48 9.47 2.29 -12.85
C VAL A 48 7.96 2.15 -13.11
N PRO A 49 7.21 1.43 -12.26
CA PRO A 49 5.77 1.32 -12.38
C PRO A 49 5.10 2.70 -12.41
N THR A 50 4.14 2.88 -13.29
CA THR A 50 3.26 4.07 -13.31
C THR A 50 2.25 4.02 -12.17
N ASN A 51 1.92 2.83 -11.69
CA ASN A 51 1.11 2.61 -10.50
C ASN A 51 1.68 1.49 -9.63
N PHE A 52 1.65 1.66 -8.31
CA PHE A 52 1.89 0.61 -7.33
C PHE A 52 0.97 0.82 -6.12
N SER A 53 -0.24 0.28 -6.22
CA SER A 53 -1.23 0.35 -5.14
C SER A 53 -1.30 -0.96 -4.37
N VAL A 54 -1.68 -0.82 -3.10
CA VAL A 54 -1.96 -1.93 -2.20
C VAL A 54 -3.29 -1.68 -1.51
N ASP A 55 -4.19 -2.66 -1.59
CA ASP A 55 -5.56 -2.54 -1.11
C ASP A 55 -5.86 -3.74 -0.19
N PHE A 56 -6.37 -3.51 1.02
CA PHE A 56 -6.90 -4.58 1.89
C PHE A 56 -8.39 -4.74 1.61
N LEU A 57 -8.77 -5.88 1.04
CA LEU A 57 -10.14 -6.18 0.72
C LEU A 57 -10.73 -7.06 1.81
N SER A 58 -11.72 -6.54 2.55
CA SER A 58 -12.45 -7.30 3.55
C SER A 58 -13.93 -7.40 3.22
N PHE A 59 -14.46 -8.63 3.32
CA PHE A 59 -15.85 -8.94 2.98
C PHE A 59 -16.66 -9.40 4.20
N GLY A 60 -16.14 -9.18 5.41
CA GLY A 60 -16.74 -9.63 6.67
C GLY A 60 -16.49 -11.10 7.00
N ASP A 61 -16.01 -11.90 6.03
CA ASP A 61 -15.47 -13.24 6.27
C ASP A 61 -13.95 -13.21 6.20
N LYS A 62 -13.30 -13.41 7.35
CA LYS A 62 -11.84 -13.41 7.51
C LYS A 62 -11.11 -14.39 6.60
N LEU A 63 -11.79 -15.43 6.09
CA LEU A 63 -11.21 -16.39 5.15
C LEU A 63 -11.09 -15.82 3.72
N HIS A 64 -11.90 -14.81 3.41
CA HIS A 64 -11.93 -14.13 2.12
C HIS A 64 -11.25 -12.76 2.16
N ASP A 65 -10.87 -12.29 3.34
CA ASP A 65 -10.04 -11.10 3.51
C ASP A 65 -8.65 -11.34 2.92
N HIS A 66 -8.20 -10.42 2.06
CA HIS A 66 -6.92 -10.55 1.39
C HIS A 66 -6.30 -9.18 1.09
N TRP A 67 -5.00 -9.17 0.82
CA TRP A 67 -4.33 -8.02 0.24
C TRP A 67 -4.32 -8.15 -1.28
N GLU A 68 -4.58 -7.06 -1.97
CA GLU A 68 -4.41 -6.93 -3.40
C GLU A 68 -3.27 -5.95 -3.67
N ILE A 69 -2.34 -6.35 -4.53
CA ILE A 69 -1.31 -5.47 -5.06
C ILE A 69 -1.62 -5.23 -6.54
N ARG A 70 -1.68 -3.96 -6.96
CA ARG A 70 -1.81 -3.61 -8.37
C ARG A 70 -0.57 -2.87 -8.83
N MET A 71 0.08 -3.38 -9.87
CA MET A 71 1.21 -2.71 -10.50
C MET A 71 0.94 -2.52 -11.99
N ALA A 72 1.21 -1.32 -12.48
CA ALA A 72 1.09 -0.99 -13.90
C ALA A 72 2.39 -0.38 -14.39
N PHE A 73 2.74 -0.67 -15.64
CA PHE A 73 3.94 -0.17 -16.30
C PHE A 73 3.56 0.56 -17.58
N ALA A 74 4.39 1.51 -18.02
CA ALA A 74 4.16 2.22 -19.28
C ALA A 74 4.46 1.35 -20.51
N ASP A 75 5.38 0.40 -20.37
CA ASP A 75 5.89 -0.42 -21.46
C ASP A 75 5.95 -1.92 -21.10
N ASN A 76 5.16 -2.37 -20.13
CA ASN A 76 5.02 -3.79 -19.79
C ASN A 76 3.60 -4.06 -19.26
N ASP A 77 3.24 -5.34 -19.19
CA ASP A 77 1.94 -5.79 -18.71
C ASP A 77 1.71 -5.37 -17.26
N SER A 78 0.53 -4.82 -16.99
CA SER A 78 0.05 -4.64 -15.63
C SER A 78 -0.36 -5.96 -15.01
N PHE A 79 -0.29 -6.05 -13.69
CA PHE A 79 -0.75 -7.23 -12.96
C PHE A 79 -1.46 -6.87 -11.67
N ILE A 80 -2.32 -7.79 -11.26
CA ILE A 80 -3.01 -7.81 -9.97
C ILE A 80 -2.53 -9.04 -9.21
N TRP A 81 -2.14 -8.85 -7.96
CA TRP A 81 -1.66 -9.92 -7.10
C TRP A 81 -2.46 -9.98 -5.80
N ASN A 82 -3.33 -10.99 -5.74
CA ASN A 82 -4.13 -11.31 -4.58
C ASN A 82 -3.33 -12.22 -3.64
N LEU A 83 -3.13 -11.75 -2.42
CA LEU A 83 -2.33 -12.34 -1.36
C LEU A 83 -3.27 -12.78 -0.25
N TRP A 84 -3.46 -14.09 -0.12
CA TRP A 84 -4.46 -14.70 0.74
C TRP A 84 -3.82 -15.35 1.97
N PRO A 85 -4.50 -15.35 3.13
CA PRO A 85 -4.09 -16.19 4.25
C PRO A 85 -4.11 -17.67 3.82
N ASN A 86 -3.10 -18.44 4.23
CA ASN A 86 -3.03 -19.87 3.93
C ASN A 86 -4.01 -20.67 4.79
N THR A 87 -5.25 -20.75 4.33
CA THR A 87 -6.38 -21.40 5.03
C THR A 87 -6.59 -22.84 4.57
N SER A 88 -5.53 -23.68 4.68
CA SER A 88 -5.54 -25.16 4.59
C SER A 88 -6.27 -25.89 3.44
N LYS A 89 -6.95 -25.20 2.51
CA LYS A 89 -7.71 -25.79 1.40
C LYS A 89 -7.19 -25.29 0.07
N THR A 90 -6.17 -25.97 -0.43
CA THR A 90 -5.51 -25.54 -1.65
C THR A 90 -5.21 -26.72 -2.56
N CYS A 91 -6.25 -27.23 -3.24
CA CYS A 91 -6.12 -28.25 -4.29
C CYS A 91 -5.80 -27.61 -5.65
N GLY A 92 -4.84 -28.17 -6.39
CA GLY A 92 -4.48 -27.79 -7.77
C GLY A 92 -2.98 -27.55 -8.00
N THR A 93 -2.54 -27.51 -9.26
CA THR A 93 -1.15 -27.24 -9.66
C THR A 93 -0.79 -25.80 -9.35
N ARG A 94 0.30 -25.59 -8.59
CA ARG A 94 0.75 -24.26 -8.15
C ARG A 94 2.24 -24.12 -8.32
N ILE A 95 2.69 -22.91 -8.65
CA ILE A 95 4.10 -22.57 -8.62
C ILE A 95 4.42 -22.16 -7.19
N LYS A 96 5.48 -22.72 -6.62
CA LYS A 96 5.98 -22.29 -5.32
C LYS A 96 7.00 -21.18 -5.55
N TRP A 97 6.63 -19.96 -5.17
CA TRP A 97 7.54 -18.83 -5.18
C TRP A 97 8.22 -18.62 -3.83
N LYS A 98 9.48 -18.20 -3.86
CA LYS A 98 10.23 -17.89 -2.63
C LYS A 98 10.62 -16.42 -2.59
N ILE A 99 10.06 -15.69 -1.62
CA ILE A 99 10.41 -14.28 -1.37
C ILE A 99 11.04 -14.21 0.02
N GLY A 100 12.34 -13.95 0.06
CA GLY A 100 13.14 -14.06 1.28
C GLY A 100 13.01 -15.45 1.91
N LYS A 101 12.49 -15.51 3.14
CA LYS A 101 12.24 -16.77 3.87
C LYS A 101 10.86 -17.37 3.61
N HIS A 102 9.99 -16.67 2.89
CA HIS A 102 8.59 -17.03 2.72
C HIS A 102 8.37 -17.87 1.48
N GLY A 103 7.63 -18.97 1.63
CA GLY A 103 7.11 -19.74 0.52
C GLY A 103 5.68 -19.31 0.21
N LEU A 104 5.44 -18.88 -1.02
CA LEU A 104 4.14 -18.49 -1.54
C LEU A 104 3.69 -19.55 -2.54
N TYR A 105 2.53 -20.16 -2.31
CA TYR A 105 1.94 -21.05 -3.31
C TYR A 105 1.06 -20.23 -4.24
N THR A 106 1.46 -20.10 -5.50
CA THR A 106 0.83 -19.21 -6.47
C THR A 106 0.06 -19.99 -7.52
N LYS A 107 -1.20 -19.57 -7.73
CA LYS A 107 -2.02 -19.89 -8.90
C LYS A 107 -2.03 -18.66 -9.81
N ILE A 108 -1.87 -18.88 -11.11
CA ILE A 108 -1.96 -17.85 -12.13
C ILE A 108 -3.29 -18.04 -12.84
N GLU A 109 -4.09 -16.99 -12.92
CA GLU A 109 -5.33 -17.03 -13.70
C GLU A 109 -5.04 -16.61 -15.13
N LYS A 110 -5.64 -17.34 -16.08
CA LYS A 110 -5.54 -16.96 -17.48
C LYS A 110 -6.42 -15.72 -17.68
N PRO A 111 -5.87 -14.62 -18.18
CA PRO A 111 -6.68 -13.46 -18.51
C PRO A 111 -7.71 -13.84 -19.59
N ASN A 112 -8.88 -13.22 -19.54
CA ASN A 112 -9.93 -13.46 -20.54
C ASN A 112 -9.56 -12.81 -21.89
N ASN A 113 -8.93 -11.62 -21.84
CA ASN A 113 -8.37 -10.95 -23.00
C ASN A 113 -6.87 -10.68 -22.82
N PRO A 114 -6.06 -10.65 -23.90
CA PRO A 114 -4.63 -10.33 -23.82
C PRO A 114 -4.32 -8.95 -23.22
N ALA A 115 -5.27 -8.02 -23.26
CA ALA A 115 -5.13 -6.68 -22.68
C ALA A 115 -5.48 -6.60 -21.19
N ASP A 116 -6.10 -7.66 -20.63
CA ASP A 116 -6.45 -7.69 -19.22
C ASP A 116 -5.17 -7.91 -18.38
N PRO A 117 -5.10 -7.33 -17.18
CA PRO A 117 -3.96 -7.55 -16.29
C PRO A 117 -3.83 -9.04 -15.95
N ALA A 118 -2.60 -9.52 -15.83
CA ALA A 118 -2.34 -10.84 -15.29
C ALA A 118 -2.79 -10.89 -13.82
N ILE A 119 -3.56 -11.92 -13.44
CA ILE A 119 -4.05 -12.09 -12.07
C ILE A 119 -3.32 -13.24 -11.39
N LEU A 120 -2.67 -12.93 -10.28
CA LEU A 120 -1.89 -13.85 -9.46
C LEU A 120 -2.62 -14.07 -8.12
N HIS A 121 -2.76 -15.31 -7.69
CA HIS A 121 -3.29 -15.66 -6.38
C HIS A 121 -2.25 -16.44 -5.59
N SER A 122 -1.69 -15.84 -4.55
CA SER A 122 -0.73 -16.49 -3.67
C SER A 122 -1.29 -16.69 -2.28
N PHE A 123 -0.99 -17.85 -1.71
CA PHE A 123 -1.41 -18.23 -0.36
C PHE A 123 -0.20 -18.27 0.56
N MET A 124 -0.28 -17.59 1.70
CA MET A 124 0.87 -17.34 2.57
C MET A 124 0.61 -17.65 4.04
N ILE A 125 1.65 -18.19 4.69
CA ILE A 125 1.73 -18.33 6.14
C ILE A 125 2.25 -17.01 6.72
N GLY A 126 1.82 -16.62 7.91
CA GLY A 126 2.25 -15.36 8.54
C GLY A 126 1.72 -14.12 7.81
N PHE A 127 0.47 -14.22 7.33
CA PHE A 127 -0.22 -13.33 6.39
C PHE A 127 0.30 -11.88 6.32
N HIS A 128 0.02 -11.04 7.32
CA HIS A 128 0.41 -9.62 7.28
C HIS A 128 1.92 -9.38 7.21
N ARG A 129 2.71 -10.16 7.95
CA ARG A 129 4.17 -10.03 7.94
C ARG A 129 4.77 -10.44 6.60
N THR A 130 4.25 -11.53 6.02
CA THR A 130 4.65 -11.99 4.70
C THR A 130 4.25 -10.98 3.63
N PHE A 131 3.06 -10.39 3.73
CA PHE A 131 2.62 -9.30 2.85
C PHE A 131 3.60 -8.11 2.87
N VAL A 132 3.97 -7.60 4.05
CA VAL A 132 4.94 -6.50 4.19
C VAL A 132 6.28 -6.84 3.52
N ASP A 133 6.77 -8.07 3.71
CA ASP A 133 8.02 -8.53 3.09
C ASP A 133 7.90 -8.66 1.56
N VAL A 134 6.74 -9.05 1.04
CA VAL A 134 6.45 -9.09 -0.41
C VAL A 134 6.43 -7.69 -1.00
N VAL A 135 5.77 -6.74 -0.36
CA VAL A 135 5.74 -5.34 -0.82
C VAL A 135 7.15 -4.75 -0.82
N GLY A 136 7.92 -4.94 0.27
CA GLY A 136 9.30 -4.47 0.35
C GLY A 136 10.20 -5.11 -0.72
N TRP A 137 9.97 -6.38 -1.04
CA TRP A 137 10.68 -7.04 -2.14
C TRP A 137 10.33 -6.42 -3.50
N LEU A 138 9.07 -6.12 -3.78
CA LEU A 138 8.63 -5.45 -5.02
C LEU A 138 9.20 -4.02 -5.14
N GLU A 139 9.18 -3.24 -4.05
CA GLU A 139 9.79 -1.91 -4.02
C GLU A 139 11.27 -1.95 -4.42
N ASN A 140 12.01 -2.95 -3.91
CA ASN A 140 13.42 -3.13 -4.24
C ASN A 140 13.61 -3.63 -5.68
N LEU A 141 12.78 -4.58 -6.12
CA LEU A 141 12.87 -5.21 -7.43
C LEU A 141 12.69 -4.19 -8.57
N PHE A 142 11.74 -3.27 -8.41
CA PHE A 142 11.40 -2.28 -9.43
C PHE A 142 11.88 -0.86 -9.11
N LYS A 143 12.68 -0.70 -8.04
CA LYS A 143 13.20 0.59 -7.53
C LYS A 143 12.10 1.66 -7.44
N CYS A 144 10.98 1.26 -6.84
CA CYS A 144 9.79 2.09 -6.71
C CYS A 144 9.30 2.12 -5.26
N ARG A 145 8.27 2.93 -5.00
CA ARG A 145 7.56 2.97 -3.72
C ARG A 145 6.09 2.76 -3.94
N VAL A 146 5.41 2.21 -2.93
CA VAL A 146 3.94 2.18 -2.90
C VAL A 146 3.42 3.61 -3.01
N ASN A 147 2.51 3.86 -3.97
CA ASN A 147 1.96 5.18 -4.22
C ASN A 147 0.59 5.38 -3.55
N LYS A 148 -0.17 4.30 -3.36
CA LYS A 148 -1.52 4.28 -2.78
C LYS A 148 -1.62 3.11 -1.81
N VAL A 149 -2.11 3.39 -0.61
CA VAL A 149 -2.56 2.39 0.34
C VAL A 149 -4.04 2.57 0.58
N ASP A 150 -4.80 1.49 0.49
CA ASP A 150 -6.20 1.43 0.86
C ASP A 150 -6.39 0.30 1.86
N THR A 151 -6.93 0.59 3.04
CA THR A 151 -6.97 -0.41 4.12
C THR A 151 -8.05 -0.13 5.13
N HIS A 152 -8.22 -1.05 6.07
CA HIS A 152 -8.94 -0.83 7.31
C HIS A 152 -7.92 -0.53 8.41
N TYR A 153 -8.17 0.49 9.21
CA TYR A 153 -7.41 0.85 10.40
C TYR A 153 -7.44 -0.29 11.44
N THR A 154 -8.56 -1.01 11.59
CA THR A 154 -8.61 -2.22 12.45
C THR A 154 -7.58 -3.27 12.03
N THR A 155 -7.33 -3.44 10.73
CA THR A 155 -6.28 -4.33 10.22
C THR A 155 -4.87 -3.86 10.63
N ILE A 156 -4.64 -2.56 10.62
CA ILE A 156 -3.35 -1.97 11.06
C ILE A 156 -3.14 -2.26 12.54
N MET A 157 -4.14 -1.98 13.38
CA MET A 157 -3.98 -2.03 14.84
C MET A 157 -3.75 -3.42 15.42
N VAL A 158 -4.28 -4.47 14.77
CA VAL A 158 -4.11 -5.84 15.26
C VAL A 158 -2.70 -6.37 14.93
N GLN A 159 -1.93 -5.68 14.09
CA GLN A 159 -0.68 -6.18 13.53
C GLN A 159 0.44 -5.15 13.65
N GLU A 160 1.35 -5.36 14.61
CA GLU A 160 2.51 -4.48 14.85
C GLU A 160 3.33 -4.19 13.58
N CYS A 161 3.46 -5.17 12.69
CA CYS A 161 4.17 -5.01 11.41
C CYS A 161 3.53 -3.99 10.46
N LEU A 162 2.23 -3.74 10.58
CA LEU A 162 1.49 -2.76 9.79
C LEU A 162 1.49 -1.38 10.45
N THR A 163 1.45 -1.30 11.79
CA THR A 163 1.48 -0.02 12.52
C THR A 163 2.69 0.84 12.15
N ASN A 164 3.86 0.21 11.98
CA ASN A 164 5.10 0.90 11.62
C ASN A 164 5.44 0.81 10.14
N TRP A 165 4.47 0.43 9.29
CA TRP A 165 4.74 0.15 7.90
C TRP A 165 5.01 1.45 7.11
N PRO A 166 6.22 1.64 6.54
CA PRO A 166 6.61 2.92 5.94
C PRO A 166 5.66 3.46 4.86
N PRO A 167 5.02 2.64 4.00
CA PRO A 167 4.02 3.11 3.06
C PRO A 167 2.88 3.92 3.67
N LEU A 168 2.50 3.69 4.94
CA LEU A 168 1.49 4.51 5.60
C LEU A 168 1.92 5.99 5.72
N LYS A 169 3.22 6.26 5.86
CA LYS A 169 3.76 7.63 5.95
C LYS A 169 4.15 8.19 4.57
N ASN A 170 4.59 7.34 3.65
CA ASN A 170 5.26 7.77 2.42
C ASN A 170 4.40 7.64 1.15
N ALA A 171 3.31 6.87 1.17
CA ALA A 171 2.43 6.77 0.02
C ALA A 171 1.69 8.09 -0.19
N LYS A 172 1.59 8.53 -1.45
CA LYS A 172 0.91 9.77 -1.84
C LYS A 172 -0.55 9.78 -1.40
N THR A 173 -1.21 8.63 -1.46
CA THR A 173 -2.60 8.46 -1.04
C THR A 173 -2.68 7.35 0.00
N VAL A 174 -3.35 7.63 1.12
CA VAL A 174 -3.69 6.65 2.14
C VAL A 174 -5.15 6.83 2.50
N THR A 175 -5.91 5.75 2.37
CA THR A 175 -7.33 5.67 2.72
C THR A 175 -7.55 4.62 3.80
N MET A 176 -8.34 4.97 4.82
CA MET A 176 -8.82 4.06 5.86
C MET A 176 -10.34 4.07 5.91
N HIS A 177 -10.96 2.91 5.69
CA HIS A 177 -12.41 2.82 5.47
C HIS A 177 -13.26 2.62 6.74
N ASP A 178 -12.64 2.35 7.88
CA ASP A 178 -13.29 2.14 9.16
C ASP A 178 -12.90 3.24 10.18
N LYS A 179 -13.37 3.07 11.42
CA LYS A 179 -13.19 4.06 12.48
C LYS A 179 -11.77 4.01 13.05
N CYS A 180 -11.05 5.13 12.98
CA CYS A 180 -9.79 5.34 13.69
C CYS A 180 -10.01 6.13 14.98
N ASN A 181 -9.76 5.51 16.13
CA ASN A 181 -9.91 6.13 17.46
C ASN A 181 -8.63 6.11 18.30
N TYR A 182 -7.48 5.77 17.71
CA TYR A 182 -6.21 5.72 18.43
C TYR A 182 -5.38 6.96 18.16
N SER A 183 -5.42 7.89 19.12
CA SER A 183 -4.72 9.16 19.02
C SER A 183 -3.21 9.00 18.84
N ALA A 184 -2.57 7.98 19.42
CA ALA A 184 -1.13 7.77 19.26
C ALA A 184 -0.72 7.44 17.81
N PHE A 185 -1.56 6.70 17.09
CA PHE A 185 -1.35 6.47 15.66
C PHE A 185 -1.52 7.75 14.84
N LEU A 186 -2.57 8.54 15.13
CA LEU A 186 -2.78 9.84 14.48
C LEU A 186 -1.64 10.83 14.76
N ASN A 187 -1.14 10.84 15.99
CA ASN A 187 0.01 11.64 16.44
C ASN A 187 1.31 11.31 15.69
N ASP A 188 1.45 10.08 15.20
CA ASP A 188 2.63 9.64 14.44
C ASP A 188 2.45 9.84 12.93
N ILE A 189 1.27 9.52 12.40
CA ILE A 189 1.03 9.50 10.96
C ILE A 189 0.78 10.90 10.37
N LEU A 190 0.02 11.77 11.06
CA LEU A 190 -0.37 13.07 10.49
C LEU A 190 0.84 14.00 10.27
N PRO A 191 1.74 14.20 11.25
CA PRO A 191 2.90 15.07 11.03
C PRO A 191 3.85 14.52 9.95
N ALA A 192 4.06 13.20 9.93
CA ALA A 192 4.94 12.56 8.96
C ALA A 192 4.41 12.72 7.53
N ARG A 193 3.10 12.60 7.33
CA ARG A 193 2.45 12.78 6.03
C ARG A 193 2.39 14.25 5.63
N GLN A 194 2.05 15.14 6.55
CA GLN A 194 2.03 16.58 6.32
C GLN A 194 3.41 17.12 5.89
N ALA A 195 4.50 16.61 6.48
CA ALA A 195 5.86 17.00 6.11
C ALA A 195 6.21 16.67 4.64
N ASN A 196 5.53 15.67 4.05
CA ASN A 196 5.65 15.31 2.64
C ASN A 196 4.57 15.99 1.75
N GLY A 197 3.73 16.86 2.31
CA GLY A 197 2.59 17.47 1.63
C GLY A 197 1.47 16.47 1.28
N PHE A 198 1.43 15.31 1.95
CA PHE A 198 0.43 14.28 1.70
C PHE A 198 -0.78 14.44 2.62
N ARG A 199 -1.94 14.10 2.08
CA ARG A 199 -3.22 14.05 2.81
C ARG A 199 -3.59 12.60 3.16
N THR A 200 -4.41 12.41 4.18
CA THR A 200 -4.86 11.09 4.64
C THR A 200 -6.36 11.09 4.71
N PHE A 201 -7.03 10.15 4.03
CA PHE A 201 -8.48 10.02 4.16
C PHE A 201 -8.82 8.91 5.16
N ILE A 202 -9.62 9.24 6.17
CA ILE A 202 -10.14 8.28 7.13
C ILE A 202 -11.65 8.49 7.23
N HIS A 203 -12.44 7.45 6.99
CA HIS A 203 -13.91 7.57 6.99
C HIS A 203 -14.43 8.21 8.28
N ASN A 204 -14.09 7.61 9.43
CA ASN A 204 -14.54 8.06 10.73
C ASN A 204 -13.35 8.25 11.66
N VAL A 205 -13.19 9.44 12.24
CA VAL A 205 -12.06 9.77 13.11
C VAL A 205 -12.55 10.19 14.49
N GLU A 206 -11.93 9.62 15.54
CA GLU A 206 -11.98 10.13 16.91
C GLU A 206 -10.56 10.45 17.35
N TYR A 207 -10.29 11.73 17.57
CA TYR A 207 -8.97 12.22 17.94
C TYR A 207 -9.05 13.06 19.22
N GLU A 208 -9.02 12.36 20.35
CA GLU A 208 -9.26 12.93 21.68
C GLU A 208 -8.00 13.42 22.39
N ASN A 209 -6.83 12.89 22.03
CA ASN A 209 -5.57 13.18 22.73
C ASN A 209 -4.48 13.67 21.76
N PRO A 210 -4.65 14.89 21.19
CA PRO A 210 -3.63 15.46 20.32
C PRO A 210 -2.33 15.77 21.04
N ARG A 211 -1.20 15.50 20.38
CA ARG A 211 0.12 15.91 20.84
C ARG A 211 0.19 17.45 20.87
N ARG A 212 0.89 18.01 21.86
CA ARG A 212 0.93 19.48 22.11
C ARG A 212 1.48 20.32 20.96
N ASP A 213 2.31 19.72 20.12
CA ASP A 213 2.95 20.32 18.94
C ASP A 213 2.25 19.93 17.63
N MET A 214 1.07 19.32 17.70
CA MET A 214 0.25 19.06 16.52
C MET A 214 -0.26 20.41 16.00
N SER A 215 0.12 20.77 14.77
CA SER A 215 -0.27 22.06 14.19
C SER A 215 -1.62 22.00 13.50
N TYR A 216 -2.22 23.17 13.26
CA TYR A 216 -3.43 23.27 12.43
C TYR A 216 -3.21 22.67 11.02
N GLU A 217 -2.02 22.81 10.43
CA GLU A 217 -1.70 22.22 9.11
C GLU A 217 -1.69 20.70 9.16
N CYS A 218 -1.17 20.11 10.25
CA CYS A 218 -1.17 18.66 10.44
C CYS A 218 -2.61 18.13 10.51
N LEU A 219 -3.47 18.78 11.29
CA LEU A 219 -4.91 18.46 11.33
C LEU A 219 -5.57 18.68 9.96
N SER A 220 -5.22 19.76 9.26
CA SER A 220 -5.78 20.09 7.94
C SER A 220 -5.33 19.14 6.83
N SER A 221 -4.34 18.27 7.10
CA SER A 221 -3.93 17.19 6.18
C SER A 221 -4.81 15.94 6.29
N LEU A 222 -5.72 15.90 7.26
CA LEU A 222 -6.68 14.82 7.46
C LEU A 222 -7.99 15.12 6.71
N ASP A 223 -8.34 14.24 5.79
CA ASP A 223 -9.64 14.16 5.14
C ASP A 223 -10.52 13.15 5.85
N PHE A 224 -11.81 13.44 5.95
CA PHE A 224 -12.75 12.57 6.65
C PHE A 224 -14.18 12.75 6.18
N LYS A 225 -15.00 11.72 6.45
CA LYS A 225 -16.45 11.77 6.29
C LYS A 225 -17.10 12.24 7.60
N MET A 226 -16.72 11.65 8.73
CA MET A 226 -17.13 12.07 10.06
C MET A 226 -15.91 12.21 10.97
N ALA A 227 -15.86 13.26 11.77
CA ALA A 227 -14.78 13.44 12.74
C ALA A 227 -15.28 13.97 14.08
N SER A 228 -14.67 13.47 15.16
CA SER A 228 -14.67 14.05 16.49
C SER A 228 -13.22 14.46 16.82
N LEU A 229 -12.94 15.76 16.84
CA LEU A 229 -11.59 16.30 17.01
C LEU A 229 -11.49 17.13 18.30
N ASP A 230 -10.44 16.90 19.08
CA ASP A 230 -10.09 17.76 20.20
C ASP A 230 -9.18 18.91 19.71
N PHE A 231 -9.67 20.15 19.82
CA PHE A 231 -8.95 21.37 19.45
C PHE A 231 -8.32 22.08 20.66
N SER A 232 -8.26 21.44 21.84
CA SER A 232 -7.68 22.03 23.06
C SER A 232 -6.23 22.49 22.93
N ILE A 233 -5.51 21.97 21.94
CA ILE A 233 -4.13 22.34 21.63
C ILE A 233 -4.00 23.53 20.66
N LEU A 234 -5.08 23.93 20.00
CA LEU A 234 -5.06 25.00 19.01
C LEU A 234 -5.48 26.32 19.65
N ASP A 235 -4.92 27.42 19.17
CA ASP A 235 -5.41 28.75 19.53
C ASP A 235 -6.67 29.14 18.73
N ASN A 236 -7.32 30.24 19.12
CA ASN A 236 -8.56 30.69 18.47
C ASN A 236 -8.36 31.05 16.98
N GLN A 237 -7.19 31.59 16.59
CA GLN A 237 -6.92 31.93 15.19
C GLN A 237 -6.74 30.66 14.35
N GLU A 238 -6.05 29.65 14.86
CA GLU A 238 -5.87 28.35 14.23
C GLU A 238 -7.20 27.63 14.05
N ILE A 239 -8.07 27.64 15.07
CA ILE A 239 -9.41 27.04 15.00
C ILE A 239 -10.25 27.72 13.91
N MET A 240 -10.28 29.05 13.88
CA MET A 240 -11.02 29.80 12.85
C MET A 240 -10.51 29.48 11.46
N LYS A 241 -9.19 29.46 11.26
CA LYS A 241 -8.56 29.11 9.98
C LYS A 241 -8.89 27.68 9.55
N TYR A 242 -8.91 26.74 10.49
CA TYR A 242 -9.32 25.36 10.23
C TYR A 242 -10.77 25.28 9.74
N ILE A 243 -11.69 25.93 10.46
CA ILE A 243 -13.12 25.95 10.11
C ILE A 243 -13.33 26.61 8.74
N GLU A 244 -12.69 27.74 8.47
CA GLU A 244 -12.77 28.41 7.16
C GLU A 244 -12.29 27.50 6.02
N ASN A 245 -11.17 26.80 6.21
CA ASN A 245 -10.66 25.87 5.21
C ASN A 245 -11.57 24.66 5.02
N LEU A 246 -12.21 24.18 6.08
CA LEU A 246 -13.18 23.10 6.01
C LEU A 246 -14.44 23.53 5.24
N MET A 247 -15.00 24.70 5.58
CA MET A 247 -16.19 25.26 4.92
C MET A 247 -15.94 25.59 3.45
N ALA A 248 -14.71 25.95 3.09
CA ALA A 248 -14.29 26.14 1.70
C ALA A 248 -13.95 24.81 0.98
N SER A 249 -14.21 23.65 1.60
CA SER A 249 -13.87 22.30 1.09
C SER A 249 -12.40 22.12 0.71
N LYS A 250 -11.49 22.92 1.30
CA LYS A 250 -10.05 22.84 1.06
C LYS A 250 -9.39 21.72 1.86
N ILE A 251 -10.03 21.33 2.96
CA ILE A 251 -9.62 20.19 3.77
C ILE A 251 -10.33 18.97 3.18
N SER A 252 -11.51 18.63 3.67
CA SER A 252 -12.27 17.48 3.17
C SER A 252 -13.36 17.92 2.20
N PRO A 253 -13.43 17.41 0.96
CA PRO A 253 -14.59 17.58 0.09
C PRO A 253 -15.74 16.62 0.45
N ASN A 254 -15.49 15.62 1.30
CA ASN A 254 -16.41 14.53 1.60
C ASN A 254 -16.97 14.57 3.03
N PHE A 255 -16.71 15.63 3.80
CA PHE A 255 -17.16 15.70 5.18
C PHE A 255 -18.68 15.85 5.26
N GLU A 256 -19.28 15.12 6.18
CA GLU A 256 -20.70 15.21 6.53
C GLU A 256 -20.86 15.81 7.94
N VAL A 257 -20.01 15.39 8.88
CA VAL A 257 -20.12 15.80 10.28
C VAL A 257 -18.73 16.09 10.87
N LEU A 258 -18.62 17.22 11.56
CA LEU A 258 -17.53 17.53 12.47
C LEU A 258 -18.10 17.84 13.85
N VAL A 259 -17.64 17.10 14.85
CA VAL A 259 -17.77 17.43 16.27
C VAL A 259 -16.41 17.90 16.73
N ALA A 260 -16.33 19.10 17.31
CA ALA A 260 -15.09 19.66 17.80
C ALA A 260 -15.21 19.97 19.29
N ARG A 261 -14.26 19.50 20.08
CA ARG A 261 -14.09 19.97 21.45
C ARG A 261 -13.21 21.22 21.42
N ILE A 262 -13.81 22.36 21.74
CA ILE A 262 -13.13 23.65 21.75
C ILE A 262 -12.69 23.95 23.20
N PRO A 263 -11.48 24.49 23.41
CA PRO A 263 -11.05 24.96 24.72
C PRO A 263 -11.99 26.04 25.28
N PHE A 264 -12.27 25.97 26.59
CA PHE A 264 -12.96 27.04 27.32
C PHE A 264 -11.90 28.10 27.68
N TRP A 265 -11.88 29.20 26.93
CA TRP A 265 -11.04 30.38 27.19
C TRP A 265 -11.79 31.40 28.04
#